data_AF-Q8GR63-F1
#
_entry.id   AF-Q8GR63-F1
#
_cell.length_a   1.000
_cell.length_b   1.000
_cell.length_c   1.000
_cell.angle_alpha   90.00
_cell.angle_beta   90.00
_cell.angle_gamma   90.00
#
_symmetry.space_group_name_H-M   'P 1'
#
loop_
_entity.id
_entity.type
_entity.pdbx_description
1 polymer ?
#
loop_
_entity_poly.entity_id
_entity_poly.type
_entity_poly.pdbx_seq_one_letter_code
_entity_poly.pdbx_strand_id
1 'polypeptide(L)'
;MSAIPSRSPRRTPLARNKDVTALVPDFPFHYADYLAAARAAGQPLCRVPPECWGRKVLVVGAGIAGLVAAYELLKMGLHPVVLEAGERIGGRLYSRVMGDPGAEVICELGAMRFPVSGKALFHYFDKVGMTAQSADFPNPGTAAAVSTVV
;
A
#
# COMPACT_ATOMS: atom_id res chain seq x y z
N MET A 1 2.92 -25.79 -15.74
CA MET A 1 3.76 -24.62 -16.03
C MET A 1 5.19 -24.95 -15.61
N SER A 2 6.10 -25.04 -16.57
CA SER A 2 7.45 -25.59 -16.39
C SER A 2 8.42 -24.55 -15.82
N ALA A 3 9.06 -24.88 -14.70
CA ALA A 3 10.13 -24.11 -14.06
C ALA A 3 11.49 -24.42 -14.71
N ILE A 4 11.66 -24.07 -15.98
CA ILE A 4 13.00 -24.05 -16.58
C ILE A 4 13.56 -22.63 -16.39
N PRO A 5 14.51 -22.40 -15.45
CA PRO A 5 15.25 -21.17 -15.44
C PRO A 5 16.05 -21.10 -16.74
N SER A 6 15.89 -20.00 -17.50
CA SER A 6 16.64 -19.81 -18.75
C SER A 6 18.14 -19.87 -18.45
N ARG A 7 18.80 -20.97 -18.82
CA ARG A 7 20.26 -21.14 -18.78
C ARG A 7 20.92 -20.33 -19.91
N SER A 8 20.68 -19.02 -19.99
CA SER A 8 21.52 -18.14 -20.80
C SER A 8 22.73 -17.73 -19.95
N PRO A 9 23.93 -18.29 -20.18
CA PRO A 9 25.10 -18.13 -19.30
C PRO A 9 25.67 -16.69 -19.28
N ARG A 10 25.07 -15.76 -20.02
CA ARG A 10 25.47 -14.35 -20.12
C ARG A 10 24.34 -13.35 -19.86
N ARG A 11 23.18 -13.80 -19.37
CA ARG A 11 22.13 -12.88 -18.93
C ARG A 11 22.23 -12.69 -17.43
N THR A 12 23.19 -11.88 -17.00
CA THR A 12 23.04 -11.17 -15.72
C THR A 12 21.71 -10.43 -15.81
N PRO A 13 20.75 -10.61 -14.88
CA PRO A 13 19.57 -9.77 -14.86
C PRO A 13 20.03 -8.31 -14.80
N LEU A 14 19.91 -7.61 -15.93
CA LEU A 14 20.22 -6.19 -16.05
C LEU A 14 19.16 -5.42 -15.25
N ALA A 15 19.27 -5.41 -13.93
CA ALA A 15 18.61 -4.51 -12.95
C ALA A 15 18.22 -5.24 -11.65
N ARG A 16 19.18 -5.85 -10.93
CA ARG A 16 18.98 -6.06 -9.48
C ARG A 16 19.11 -4.77 -8.66
N ASN A 17 19.58 -3.68 -9.27
CA ASN A 17 20.04 -2.48 -8.56
C ASN A 17 19.47 -1.17 -9.12
N LYS A 18 18.30 -1.20 -9.78
CA LYS A 18 17.58 0.03 -10.16
C LYS A 18 16.48 0.25 -9.14
N ASP A 19 16.39 1.46 -8.61
CA ASP A 19 15.20 1.88 -7.86
C ASP A 19 14.04 1.99 -8.85
N VAL A 20 13.25 0.90 -8.96
CA VAL A 20 12.15 0.80 -9.92
C VAL A 20 10.89 1.34 -9.25
N THR A 21 10.22 2.28 -9.90
CA THR A 21 8.86 2.70 -9.55
C THR A 21 7.86 1.96 -10.43
N ALA A 22 6.75 1.53 -9.83
CA ALA A 22 5.60 0.96 -10.52
C ALA A 22 4.84 2.06 -11.28
N LEU A 23 5.43 2.56 -12.36
CA LEU A 23 4.73 3.40 -13.32
C LEU A 23 3.88 2.49 -14.21
N VAL A 24 2.57 2.60 -14.06
CA VAL A 24 1.60 1.88 -14.90
C VAL A 24 1.75 2.40 -16.34
N PRO A 25 2.04 1.54 -17.33
CA PRO A 25 2.33 2.00 -18.69
C PRO A 25 1.13 2.69 -19.34
N ASP A 26 -0.09 2.31 -18.95
CA ASP A 26 -1.34 2.87 -19.43
C ASP A 26 -1.52 4.34 -19.05
N PHE A 27 -1.00 4.74 -17.89
CA PHE A 27 -1.00 6.12 -17.41
C PHE A 27 0.30 6.39 -16.62
N PRO A 28 1.38 6.80 -17.30
CA PRO A 28 2.71 6.91 -16.70
C PRO A 28 2.87 8.17 -15.83
N PHE A 29 1.93 8.40 -14.91
CA PHE A 29 1.98 9.48 -13.94
C PHE A 29 2.73 9.04 -12.67
N HIS A 30 3.69 9.86 -12.23
CA HIS A 30 4.56 9.53 -11.09
C HIS A 30 3.90 9.92 -9.75
N TYR A 31 2.91 9.15 -9.32
CA TYR A 31 2.15 9.41 -8.08
C TYR A 31 3.03 9.59 -6.85
N ALA A 32 4.15 8.85 -6.74
CA ALA A 32 5.04 8.96 -5.60
C ALA A 32 5.72 10.34 -5.49
N ASP A 33 6.11 10.92 -6.63
CA ASP A 33 6.75 12.25 -6.65
C ASP A 33 5.72 13.33 -6.34
N TYR A 34 4.51 13.18 -6.88
CA TYR A 34 3.40 14.07 -6.60
C TYR A 34 3.07 14.13 -5.10
N LEU A 35 2.97 12.97 -4.45
CA LEU A 35 2.74 12.88 -3.01
C LEU A 35 3.93 13.40 -2.19
N ALA A 36 5.16 13.10 -2.61
CA ALA A 36 6.37 13.56 -1.94
C ALA A 36 6.52 15.09 -2.02
N ALA A 37 6.26 15.70 -3.18
CA ALA A 37 6.30 17.14 -3.37
C ALA A 37 5.27 17.85 -2.48
N ALA A 38 4.03 17.36 -2.43
CA ALA A 38 3.00 17.92 -1.56
C ALA A 38 3.37 17.82 -0.07
N ARG A 39 3.91 16.66 0.35
CA ARG A 39 4.41 16.46 1.72
C ARG A 39 5.56 17.41 2.06
N ALA A 40 6.55 17.53 1.17
CA ALA A 40 7.70 18.41 1.36
C ALA A 40 7.30 19.89 1.44
N ALA A 41 6.32 20.30 0.65
CA ALA A 41 5.76 21.66 0.70
C ALA A 41 4.82 21.91 1.90
N GLY A 42 4.44 20.87 2.65
CA GLY A 42 3.45 20.97 3.73
C GLY A 42 2.06 21.37 3.23
N GLN A 43 1.71 21.04 1.98
CA GLN A 43 0.48 21.47 1.32
C GLN A 43 -0.42 20.27 0.96
N PRO A 44 -1.75 20.47 0.85
CA PRO A 44 -2.64 19.46 0.29
C PRO A 44 -2.31 19.22 -1.19
N LEU A 45 -2.77 18.08 -1.74
CA LEU A 45 -2.51 17.71 -3.14
C LEU A 45 -3.11 18.73 -4.13
N CYS A 46 -4.20 19.37 -3.73
CA CYS A 46 -4.88 20.41 -4.48
C CYS A 46 -5.41 21.48 -3.53
N ARG A 47 -5.60 22.70 -4.03
CA ARG A 47 -6.28 23.77 -3.28
C ARG A 47 -7.74 23.81 -3.68
N VAL A 48 -8.60 23.69 -2.68
CA VAL A 48 -10.04 23.89 -2.83
C VAL A 48 -10.38 25.32 -2.41
N PRO A 49 -11.21 26.06 -3.17
CA PRO A 49 -11.63 27.41 -2.80
C PRO A 49 -12.25 27.45 -1.39
N PRO A 50 -11.99 28.48 -0.57
CA PRO A 50 -12.47 28.55 0.81
C PRO A 50 -13.99 28.40 0.97
N GLU A 51 -14.77 28.86 0.00
CA GLU A 51 -16.23 28.73 -0.05
C GLU A 51 -16.73 27.28 -0.15
N CYS A 52 -15.85 26.35 -0.55
CA CYS A 52 -16.14 24.92 -0.65
C CYS A 52 -15.70 24.15 0.60
N TRP A 53 -15.01 24.77 1.55
CA TRP A 53 -14.56 24.09 2.77
C TRP A 53 -15.76 23.58 3.58
N GLY A 54 -15.60 22.41 4.21
CA GLY A 54 -16.67 21.72 4.92
C GLY A 54 -17.74 21.09 4.03
N ARG A 55 -17.68 21.25 2.70
CA ARG A 55 -18.62 20.59 1.79
C ARG A 55 -18.52 19.07 1.94
N LYS A 56 -19.67 18.43 2.12
CA LYS A 56 -19.78 16.98 2.26
C LYS A 56 -19.44 16.28 0.94
N VAL A 57 -18.56 15.28 1.01
CA VAL A 57 -18.23 14.40 -0.12
C VAL A 57 -18.47 12.95 0.31
N LEU A 58 -19.41 12.27 -0.34
CA LEU A 58 -19.69 10.87 -0.06
C LEU A 58 -18.60 9.98 -0.65
N VAL A 59 -18.01 9.13 0.18
CA VAL A 59 -17.04 8.09 -0.23
C VAL A 59 -17.66 6.73 0.09
N VAL A 60 -17.94 5.93 -0.93
CA VAL A 60 -18.53 4.59 -0.78
C VAL A 60 -17.41 3.55 -0.78
N GLY A 61 -17.26 2.86 0.37
CA GLY A 61 -16.24 1.86 0.66
C GLY A 61 -15.11 2.39 1.55
N ALA A 62 -14.93 1.78 2.72
CA ALA A 62 -13.82 2.05 3.66
C ALA A 62 -12.61 1.12 3.44
N GLY A 63 -12.36 0.73 2.18
CA GLY A 63 -11.11 0.10 1.76
C GLY A 63 -9.99 1.12 1.55
N ILE A 64 -8.78 0.65 1.22
CA ILE A 64 -7.60 1.52 1.08
C ILE A 64 -7.80 2.70 0.12
N ALA A 65 -8.47 2.48 -1.03
CA ALA A 65 -8.72 3.55 -2.00
C ALA A 65 -9.65 4.64 -1.43
N GLY A 66 -10.74 4.23 -0.77
CA GLY A 66 -11.70 5.17 -0.16
C GLY A 66 -11.09 5.92 1.02
N LEU A 67 -10.32 5.23 1.87
CA LEU A 67 -9.64 5.86 3.00
C LEU A 67 -8.56 6.85 2.57
N VAL A 68 -7.78 6.55 1.53
CA VAL A 68 -6.81 7.50 0.95
C VAL A 68 -7.53 8.71 0.35
N ALA A 69 -8.60 8.49 -0.42
CA ALA A 69 -9.40 9.59 -0.98
C ALA A 69 -9.98 10.49 0.13
N ALA A 70 -10.61 9.89 1.14
CA ALA A 70 -11.15 10.62 2.29
C ALA A 70 -10.05 11.40 3.03
N TYR A 71 -8.90 10.78 3.28
CA TYR A 71 -7.76 11.43 3.92
C TYR A 71 -7.27 12.67 3.16
N GLU A 72 -7.11 12.57 1.83
CA GLU A 72 -6.66 13.70 1.02
C GLU A 72 -7.74 14.78 0.85
N LEU A 73 -9.02 14.40 0.73
CA LEU A 73 -10.14 15.36 0.74
C LEU A 73 -10.19 16.15 2.06
N LEU A 74 -9.99 15.48 3.20
CA LEU A 74 -9.94 16.13 4.50
C LEU A 74 -8.80 17.16 4.57
N LYS A 75 -7.61 16.81 4.08
CA LYS A 75 -6.47 17.75 4.00
C LYS A 75 -6.75 18.97 3.13
N MET A 76 -7.60 18.83 2.11
CA MET A 76 -8.02 19.93 1.24
C MET A 76 -9.08 20.85 1.87
N GLY A 77 -9.56 20.53 3.08
CA GLY A 77 -10.59 21.31 3.79
C GLY A 77 -12.02 20.84 3.53
N LEU A 78 -12.23 19.73 2.83
CA LEU A 78 -13.56 19.14 2.59
C LEU A 78 -14.00 18.25 3.76
N HIS A 79 -15.28 17.82 3.76
CA HIS A 79 -15.83 16.93 4.77
C HIS A 79 -16.18 15.56 4.14
N PRO A 80 -15.25 14.59 4.09
CA PRO A 80 -15.54 13.27 3.58
C PRO A 80 -16.48 12.51 4.52
N VAL A 81 -17.55 11.94 3.97
CA VAL A 81 -18.47 11.02 4.65
C VAL A 81 -18.24 9.63 4.08
N VAL A 82 -17.59 8.75 4.85
CA VAL A 82 -17.26 7.40 4.40
C VAL A 82 -18.35 6.43 4.81
N LEU A 83 -18.90 5.67 3.86
CA LEU A 83 -19.82 4.56 4.11
C LEU A 83 -19.14 3.24 3.81
N GLU A 84 -19.35 2.24 4.65
CA GLU A 84 -18.89 0.87 4.44
C GLU A 84 -20.08 -0.07 4.63
N ALA A 85 -20.25 -1.01 3.70
CA ALA A 85 -21.34 -1.97 3.75
C ALA A 85 -21.00 -3.18 4.63
N GLY A 86 -19.70 -3.51 4.74
CA GLY A 86 -19.22 -4.57 5.60
C GLY A 86 -19.16 -4.19 7.08
N GLU A 87 -18.94 -5.19 7.92
CA GLU A 87 -18.82 -5.03 9.38
C GLU A 87 -17.45 -4.46 9.81
N ARG A 88 -16.54 -4.25 8.87
CA ARG A 88 -15.17 -3.79 9.14
C ARG A 88 -14.66 -2.85 8.05
N ILE A 89 -13.74 -1.99 8.45
CA ILE A 89 -12.92 -1.20 7.52
C ILE A 89 -11.78 -2.04 6.92
N GLY A 90 -11.06 -1.45 5.97
CA GLY A 90 -9.85 -2.02 5.34
C GLY A 90 -10.13 -2.76 4.02
N GLY A 91 -11.35 -3.25 3.82
CA GLY A 91 -11.73 -3.96 2.59
C GLY A 91 -10.83 -5.18 2.35
N ARG A 92 -10.10 -5.20 1.23
CA ARG A 92 -9.18 -6.30 0.89
C ARG A 92 -7.82 -6.24 1.58
N LEU A 93 -7.54 -5.19 2.35
CA LEU A 93 -6.48 -5.24 3.37
C LEU A 93 -7.13 -5.81 4.62
N TYR A 94 -6.81 -7.07 4.94
CA TYR A 94 -7.48 -7.78 6.03
C TYR A 94 -6.55 -8.70 6.79
N SER A 95 -5.99 -8.16 7.86
CA SER A 95 -5.20 -8.88 8.85
C SER A 95 -6.13 -9.33 9.98
N ARG A 96 -6.19 -10.64 10.26
CA ARG A 96 -6.97 -11.19 11.38
C ARG A 96 -6.05 -11.87 12.37
N VAL A 97 -6.16 -11.50 13.65
CA VAL A 97 -5.47 -12.20 14.74
C VAL A 97 -6.22 -13.50 15.03
N MET A 98 -5.49 -14.62 15.05
CA MET A 98 -6.00 -15.98 15.31
C MET A 98 -5.02 -16.75 16.18
N GLY A 99 -5.46 -17.83 16.82
CA GLY A 99 -4.62 -18.68 17.68
C GLY A 99 -5.09 -18.70 19.13
N ASP A 100 -4.41 -19.49 19.96
CA ASP A 100 -4.70 -19.56 21.39
C ASP A 100 -4.16 -18.32 22.11
N PRO A 101 -4.76 -17.91 23.25
CA PRO A 101 -4.25 -16.80 24.04
C PRO A 101 -2.77 -16.96 24.42
N GLY A 102 -1.94 -15.97 24.07
CA GLY A 102 -0.48 -16.02 24.26
C GLY A 102 0.31 -16.69 23.14
N ALA A 103 -0.37 -17.19 22.11
CA ALA A 103 0.21 -17.76 20.90
C ALA A 103 -0.47 -17.21 19.63
N GLU A 104 -1.00 -16.00 19.70
CA GLU A 104 -1.72 -15.39 18.59
C GLU A 104 -0.79 -15.06 17.41
N VAL A 105 -1.28 -15.31 16.21
CA VAL A 105 -0.65 -14.97 14.93
C VAL A 105 -1.56 -14.10 14.09
N ILE A 106 -0.96 -13.26 13.25
CA ILE A 106 -1.68 -12.50 12.24
C ILE A 106 -1.82 -13.37 10.99
N CYS A 107 -3.05 -13.59 10.56
CA CYS A 107 -3.38 -14.20 9.28
C CYS A 107 -3.82 -13.11 8.30
N GLU A 108 -3.04 -12.88 7.25
CA GLU A 108 -3.43 -12.01 6.14
C GLU A 108 -4.43 -12.72 5.23
N LEU A 109 -5.70 -12.32 5.31
CA LEU A 109 -6.81 -12.85 4.53
C LEU A 109 -7.02 -12.09 3.20
N GLY A 110 -6.13 -11.15 2.89
CA GLY A 110 -6.20 -10.28 1.72
C GLY A 110 -4.83 -9.96 1.14
N ALA A 111 -4.51 -8.68 0.97
CA ALA A 111 -3.19 -8.30 0.46
C ALA A 111 -2.10 -8.54 1.51
N MET A 112 -1.08 -9.33 1.14
CA MET A 112 -0.02 -9.77 2.06
C MET A 112 1.40 -9.46 1.59
N ARG A 113 1.58 -9.11 0.30
CA ARG A 113 2.89 -8.86 -0.31
C ARG A 113 2.81 -7.61 -1.16
N PHE A 114 3.63 -6.64 -0.81
CA PHE A 114 3.65 -5.34 -1.47
C PHE A 114 5.00 -5.15 -2.16
N PRO A 115 5.04 -5.04 -3.51
CA PRO A 115 6.30 -4.83 -4.20
C PRO A 115 6.87 -3.45 -3.84
N VAL A 116 8.16 -3.39 -3.52
CA VAL A 116 8.87 -2.13 -3.15
C VAL A 116 8.85 -1.07 -4.25
N SER A 117 8.44 -1.44 -5.47
CA SER A 117 8.19 -0.50 -6.56
C SER A 117 6.90 0.29 -6.41
N GLY A 118 5.96 -0.14 -5.57
CA GLY A 118 4.73 0.56 -5.23
C GLY A 118 4.95 1.78 -4.35
N LYS A 119 5.79 2.73 -4.78
CA LYS A 119 6.25 3.87 -3.96
C LYS A 119 5.11 4.73 -3.41
N ALA A 120 4.01 4.90 -4.15
CA ALA A 120 2.83 5.63 -3.67
C ALA A 120 2.12 4.91 -2.51
N LEU A 121 2.12 3.57 -2.49
CA LEU A 121 1.63 2.79 -1.35
C LEU A 121 2.53 3.01 -0.13
N PHE A 122 3.85 2.88 -0.34
CA PHE A 122 4.83 3.04 0.74
C PHE A 122 4.83 4.44 1.36
N HIS A 123 4.50 5.50 0.59
CA HIS A 123 4.26 6.83 1.13
C HIS A 123 3.25 6.82 2.29
N TYR A 124 2.14 6.10 2.13
CA TYR A 124 1.12 6.00 3.17
C TYR A 124 1.51 4.99 4.26
N PHE A 125 2.19 3.89 3.91
CA PHE A 125 2.67 2.94 4.91
C PHE A 125 3.66 3.59 5.88
N ASP A 126 4.61 4.37 5.36
CA ASP A 126 5.58 5.11 6.17
C ASP A 126 4.85 6.11 7.09
N LYS A 127 3.82 6.78 6.56
CA LYS A 127 3.01 7.73 7.33
C LYS A 127 2.37 7.09 8.56
N VAL A 128 1.90 5.86 8.47
CA VAL A 128 1.23 5.14 9.57
C VAL A 128 2.16 4.18 10.32
N GLY A 129 3.47 4.20 10.02
CA GLY A 129 4.46 3.33 10.67
C GLY A 129 4.41 1.86 10.23
N MET A 130 3.65 1.51 9.20
CA MET A 130 3.52 0.12 8.73
C MET A 130 4.84 -0.44 8.19
N THR A 131 5.65 0.36 7.51
CA THR A 131 6.94 -0.11 6.96
C THR A 131 7.88 -0.56 8.08
N ALA A 132 7.93 0.17 9.19
CA ALA A 132 8.74 -0.18 10.36
C ALA A 132 8.23 -1.44 11.10
N GLN A 133 6.97 -1.82 10.87
CA GLN A 133 6.31 -2.99 11.46
C GLN A 133 6.14 -4.13 10.45
N SER A 134 6.78 -4.02 9.27
CA SER A 134 6.74 -5.06 8.23
C SER A 134 7.96 -5.96 8.31
N ALA A 135 7.77 -7.23 7.94
CA ALA A 135 8.83 -8.21 7.85
C ALA A 135 8.88 -8.79 6.42
N ASP A 136 10.03 -9.35 6.06
CA ASP A 136 10.19 -10.03 4.79
C ASP A 136 9.22 -11.21 4.69
N PHE A 137 8.54 -11.32 3.56
CA PHE A 137 7.66 -12.45 3.32
C PHE A 137 8.47 -13.76 3.25
N PRO A 138 8.04 -14.84 3.93
CA PRO A 138 8.77 -16.11 3.99
C PRO A 138 8.62 -16.88 2.67
N ASN A 139 9.25 -16.38 1.62
CA ASN A 139 9.33 -17.09 0.34
C ASN A 139 10.25 -18.33 0.50
N PRO A 140 9.94 -19.46 -0.15
CA PRO A 140 10.80 -20.64 -0.09
C PRO A 140 12.26 -20.32 -0.44
N GLY A 141 13.18 -20.68 0.46
CA GLY A 141 14.61 -20.46 0.28
C GLY A 141 15.12 -19.06 0.68
N THR A 142 14.29 -18.20 1.28
CA THR A 142 14.77 -16.96 1.91
C THR A 142 15.07 -17.16 3.39
N ALA A 143 15.88 -16.28 3.98
CA ALA A 143 16.16 -16.30 5.42
C ALA A 143 14.89 -16.11 6.28
N ALA A 144 13.84 -15.52 5.72
CA ALA A 144 12.54 -15.36 6.37
C ALA A 144 11.74 -16.67 6.48
N ALA A 145 12.03 -17.68 5.63
CA ALA A 145 11.40 -19.00 5.67
C ALA A 145 12.25 -19.99 6.48
N VAL A 146 12.29 -19.81 7.80
CA VAL A 146 13.12 -20.61 8.73
C VAL A 146 12.72 -22.09 8.83
N SER A 147 11.49 -22.43 8.47
CA SER A 147 10.99 -23.81 8.38
C SER A 147 10.00 -23.94 7.22
N THR A 148 10.06 -25.05 6.48
CA THR A 148 9.05 -25.45 5.48
C THR A 148 7.98 -26.39 6.06
N VAL A 149 8.10 -26.73 7.33
CA VAL A 149 7.17 -27.60 8.06
C VAL A 149 6.35 -26.70 8.99
N VAL A 150 5.03 -26.70 8.77
CA VAL A 150 4.02 -26.15 9.68
C VAL A 150 3.68 -27.21 10.71
#